data_AF-A0A7Z0BRC1-F1
#
_entry.id   AF-A0A7Z0BRC1-F1
#
_cell.length_a   1.000
_cell.length_b   1.000
_cell.length_c   1.000
_cell.angle_alpha   90.00
_cell.angle_beta   90.00
_cell.angle_gamma   90.00
#
_symmetry.space_group_name_H-M   'P 1'
#
loop_
_entity.id
_entity.type
_entity.pdbx_description
1 polymer ?
#
loop_
_entity_poly.entity_id
_entity_poly.type
_entity_poly.pdbx_seq_one_letter_code
_entity_poly.pdbx_strand_id
1 'polypeptide(L)'
;GKAPPVGNTVDIADASYRNSIGDPELATWWTDPDFDPSQPAFYYVRVLEIPRPRWTTHDMKFFGITLPDRVPRTVQDRAYSSPIWYRP
;
A
#
# COMPACT_ATOMS: atom_id res chain seq x y z
N GLY A 1 -1.63 10.10 10.49
CA GLY A 1 -2.21 8.74 10.44
C GLY A 1 -1.11 7.71 10.23
N LYS A 2 -0.93 6.80 11.19
CA LYS A 2 0.00 5.66 11.10
C LYS A 2 -0.85 4.40 11.01
N ALA A 3 -0.87 3.75 9.85
CA ALA A 3 -1.55 2.47 9.68
C ALA A 3 -0.69 1.32 10.23
N PRO A 4 -1.29 0.23 10.75
CA PRO A 4 -0.53 -0.97 11.07
C PRO A 4 0.08 -1.58 9.80
N PRO A 5 1.18 -2.37 9.92
CA PRO A 5 1.69 -3.15 8.80
C PRO A 5 0.63 -4.10 8.24
N VAL A 6 0.57 -4.22 6.93
CA VAL A 6 -0.25 -5.25 6.26
C VAL A 6 0.51 -6.57 6.17
N GLY A 7 -0.21 -7.69 6.04
CA GLY A 7 0.41 -9.00 5.85
C GLY A 7 1.17 -9.14 4.53
N ASN A 8 1.94 -10.22 4.39
CA ASN A 8 2.75 -10.52 3.21
C ASN A 8 2.53 -11.96 2.76
N THR A 9 2.28 -12.15 1.46
CA THR A 9 2.05 -13.46 0.82
C THR A 9 3.03 -13.74 -0.32
N VAL A 10 4.09 -12.94 -0.46
CA VAL A 10 5.06 -13.07 -1.56
C VAL A 10 5.89 -14.35 -1.43
N ASP A 11 5.94 -15.09 -2.54
CA ASP A 11 6.95 -16.11 -2.81
C ASP A 11 8.04 -15.51 -3.70
N ILE A 12 9.25 -15.38 -3.15
CA ILE A 12 10.39 -14.78 -3.83
C ILE A 12 10.99 -15.74 -4.87
N ALA A 13 10.98 -17.05 -4.61
CA ALA A 13 11.53 -18.05 -5.50
C ALA A 13 10.65 -18.22 -6.73
N ASP A 14 9.33 -18.21 -6.53
CA ASP A 14 8.34 -18.31 -7.60
C ASP A 14 7.95 -16.94 -8.21
N ALA A 15 8.49 -15.83 -7.69
CA ALA A 15 8.14 -14.47 -8.11
C ALA A 15 6.60 -14.28 -8.21
N SER A 16 5.88 -14.78 -7.20
CA SER A 16 4.42 -14.81 -7.15
C SER A 16 3.92 -14.34 -5.78
N TYR A 17 2.61 -14.14 -5.66
CA TYR A 17 1.96 -13.76 -4.41
C TYR A 17 0.48 -14.15 -4.45
N ARG A 18 -0.13 -14.31 -3.27
CA ARG A 18 -1.58 -14.53 -3.16
C ARG A 18 -2.28 -13.23 -2.84
N ASN A 19 -3.22 -12.83 -3.69
CA ASN A 19 -4.10 -11.68 -3.43
C ASN A 19 -5.26 -12.08 -2.51
N SER A 20 -4.93 -12.47 -1.27
CA SER A 20 -5.87 -13.03 -0.29
C SER A 20 -5.97 -12.22 1.01
N ILE A 21 -5.30 -11.07 1.07
CA ILE A 21 -5.33 -10.17 2.24
C ILE A 21 -5.80 -8.79 1.73
N GLY A 22 -6.80 -8.23 2.41
CA GLY A 22 -7.54 -7.06 1.96
C GLY A 22 -8.92 -7.46 1.44
N ASP A 23 -9.64 -6.49 0.87
CA ASP A 23 -11.00 -6.67 0.38
C ASP A 23 -11.19 -5.91 -0.94
N PRO A 24 -12.14 -6.34 -1.80
CA PRO A 24 -12.53 -5.59 -2.99
C PRO A 24 -13.07 -4.17 -2.68
N GLU A 25 -13.61 -3.99 -1.47
CA GLU A 25 -14.12 -2.72 -0.97
C GLU A 25 -13.67 -2.53 0.49
N LEU A 26 -13.15 -1.33 0.79
CA LEU A 26 -12.74 -0.95 2.13
C LEU A 26 -13.57 0.24 2.59
N ALA A 27 -14.32 0.05 3.67
CA ALA A 27 -15.11 1.11 4.30
C ALA A 27 -14.78 1.20 5.79
N THR A 28 -14.72 2.43 6.29
CA THR A 28 -14.53 2.69 7.73
C THR A 28 -15.15 4.04 8.09
N TRP A 29 -15.41 4.23 9.39
CA TRP A 29 -15.86 5.50 9.93
C TRP A 29 -14.71 6.15 10.71
N TRP A 30 -14.46 7.42 10.45
CA TRP A 30 -13.48 8.22 11.17
C TRP A 30 -14.01 9.64 11.37
N THR A 31 -13.71 10.23 12.52
CA THR A 31 -14.07 11.60 12.89
C THR A 31 -12.81 12.33 13.33
N ASP A 32 -12.64 13.56 12.85
CA ASP A 32 -11.53 14.42 13.23
C ASP A 32 -11.77 14.98 14.65
N PRO A 33 -11.00 14.55 15.67
CA PRO A 33 -11.18 15.01 17.04
C PRO A 33 -10.79 16.49 17.23
N ASP A 34 -10.00 17.04 16.31
CA ASP A 34 -9.44 18.38 16.39
C ASP A 34 -10.12 19.34 15.38
N PHE A 35 -11.30 18.97 14.87
CA PHE A 35 -12.01 19.75 13.86
C PHE A 35 -12.44 21.13 14.39
N ASP A 36 -12.03 22.18 13.67
CA ASP A 36 -12.45 23.56 13.90
C ASP A 36 -13.17 24.09 12.64
N PRO A 37 -14.48 24.40 12.71
CA PRO A 37 -15.25 24.88 11.57
C PRO A 37 -14.82 26.27 11.08
N SER A 38 -14.02 27.02 11.84
CA SER A 38 -13.46 28.30 11.40
C SER A 38 -12.22 28.14 10.51
N GLN A 39 -11.69 26.93 10.37
CA GLN A 39 -10.46 26.65 9.65
C GLN A 39 -10.72 25.88 8.35
N PRO A 40 -10.05 26.24 7.23
CA PRO A 40 -10.02 25.38 6.05
C PRO A 40 -9.39 24.02 6.37
N ALA A 41 -10.03 22.94 5.91
CA ALA A 41 -9.54 21.58 6.11
C ALA A 41 -9.70 20.75 4.83
N PHE A 42 -8.99 19.63 4.73
CA PHE A 42 -9.25 18.64 3.68
C PHE A 42 -8.97 17.23 4.19
N TYR A 43 -9.74 16.28 3.66
CA TYR A 43 -9.70 14.88 4.09
C TYR A 43 -9.51 13.98 2.88
N TYR A 44 -8.68 12.95 3.03
CA TYR A 44 -8.47 11.92 2.02
C TYR A 44 -8.12 10.60 2.70
N VAL A 45 -8.45 9.51 2.02
CA VAL A 45 -8.13 8.15 2.47
C VAL A 45 -6.85 7.70 1.79
N ARG A 46 -6.05 6.92 2.53
CA ARG A 46 -4.88 6.21 2.01
C ARG A 46 -5.07 4.72 2.15
N VAL A 47 -4.77 3.98 1.10
CA VAL A 47 -4.81 2.51 1.08
C VAL A 47 -3.40 1.99 0.87
N LEU A 48 -3.05 0.91 1.57
CA LEU A 48 -1.79 0.18 1.41
C LEU A 48 -2.07 -1.13 0.69
N GLU A 49 -1.36 -1.37 -0.40
CA GLU A 49 -1.37 -2.68 -1.05
C GLU A 49 -0.56 -3.69 -0.21
N ILE A 50 -0.89 -4.97 -0.31
CA ILE A 50 -0.01 -6.03 0.17
C ILE A 50 1.32 -6.01 -0.63
N PRO A 51 2.44 -6.43 -0.04
CA PRO A 51 3.69 -6.54 -0.79
C PRO A 51 3.53 -7.44 -2.01
N ARG A 52 4.14 -7.05 -3.12
CA ARG A 52 4.20 -7.82 -4.36
C ARG A 52 5.66 -8.04 -4.77
N PRO A 53 5.97 -9.08 -5.56
CA PRO A 53 7.27 -9.22 -6.19
C PRO A 53 7.58 -7.97 -7.00
N ARG A 54 8.78 -7.43 -6.82
CA ARG A 54 9.27 -6.34 -7.68
C ARG A 54 9.57 -6.89 -9.08
N TRP A 55 9.54 -6.04 -10.10
CA TRP A 55 9.94 -6.43 -11.47
C TRP A 55 11.31 -7.15 -11.52
N THR A 56 12.28 -6.71 -10.71
CA THR A 56 13.59 -7.36 -10.62
C THR A 56 13.49 -8.81 -10.12
N THR A 57 12.52 -9.14 -9.27
CA THR A 57 12.29 -10.50 -8.78
C THR A 57 11.71 -11.40 -9.86
N HIS A 58 10.89 -10.84 -10.77
CA HIS A 58 10.46 -11.56 -11.96
C HIS A 58 11.65 -11.84 -12.90
N ASP A 59 12.52 -10.85 -13.13
CA ASP A 59 13.74 -11.03 -13.93
C ASP A 59 14.68 -12.07 -13.32
N MET A 60 14.86 -12.04 -12.00
CA MET A 60 15.66 -13.02 -11.26
C MET A 60 15.21 -14.45 -11.56
N LYS A 61 13.90 -14.70 -11.47
CA LYS A 61 13.30 -16.00 -11.79
C LYS A 61 13.45 -16.35 -13.27
N PHE A 62 13.15 -15.39 -14.16
CA PHE A 62 13.17 -15.61 -15.60
C PHE A 62 14.57 -15.93 -16.14
N PHE A 63 15.59 -15.18 -15.70
CA PHE A 63 16.97 -15.37 -16.14
C PHE A 63 17.77 -16.36 -15.28
N GLY A 64 17.21 -16.86 -14.17
CA GLY A 64 17.91 -17.76 -13.25
C GLY A 64 19.14 -17.13 -12.59
N ILE A 65 19.14 -15.81 -12.43
CA ILE A 65 20.24 -15.07 -11.80
C ILE A 65 19.98 -14.85 -10.32
N THR A 66 21.01 -14.47 -9.55
CA THR A 66 20.83 -13.99 -8.18
C THR A 66 20.97 -12.47 -8.15
N LEU A 67 19.99 -11.78 -7.57
CA LEU A 67 20.08 -10.34 -7.36
C LEU A 67 20.97 -10.03 -6.14
N PRO A 68 21.79 -8.97 -6.19
CA PRO A 68 22.52 -8.48 -5.01
C PRO A 68 21.57 -8.16 -3.84
N ASP A 69 22.04 -8.34 -2.60
CA ASP A 69 21.23 -8.16 -1.37
C ASP A 69 20.66 -6.74 -1.22
N ARG A 70 21.35 -5.74 -1.78
CA ARG A 70 20.89 -4.34 -1.78
C ARG A 70 19.64 -4.09 -2.63
N VAL A 71 19.25 -5.03 -3.50
CA VAL A 71 18.10 -4.88 -4.40
C VAL A 71 16.86 -5.42 -3.68
N PRO A 72 15.87 -4.56 -3.36
CA PRO A 72 14.63 -5.02 -2.75
C PRO A 72 13.93 -6.04 -3.65
N ARG A 73 13.49 -7.14 -3.05
CA ARG A 73 12.77 -8.20 -3.76
C ARG A 73 11.27 -7.97 -3.84
N THR A 74 10.75 -7.05 -3.04
CA THR A 74 9.34 -6.69 -3.03
C THR A 74 9.15 -5.20 -3.19
N VAL A 75 7.92 -4.81 -3.55
CA VAL A 75 7.43 -3.44 -3.55
C VAL A 75 6.09 -3.41 -2.85
N GLN A 76 5.75 -2.26 -2.25
CA GLN A 76 4.45 -2.02 -1.66
C GLN A 76 3.95 -0.66 -2.14
N ASP A 77 2.84 -0.68 -2.87
CA ASP A 77 2.25 0.53 -3.41
C ASP A 77 1.18 1.10 -2.47
N ARG A 78 0.84 2.36 -2.73
CA ARG A 78 -0.12 3.13 -1.94
C ARG A 78 -1.05 3.88 -2.88
N ALA A 79 -2.34 3.82 -2.61
CA ALA A 79 -3.34 4.63 -3.29
C ALA A 79 -3.81 5.76 -2.37
N TYR A 80 -4.19 6.88 -2.97
CA TYR A 80 -4.71 8.07 -2.30
C TYR A 80 -6.04 8.44 -2.96
N SER A 81 -7.08 8.69 -2.17
CA SER A 81 -8.34 9.21 -2.70
C SER A 81 -8.20 10.67 -3.10
N SER A 82 -9.12 11.15 -3.93
CA SER A 82 -9.33 12.59 -4.10
C SER A 82 -9.60 13.25 -2.73
N PRO A 83 -9.09 14.46 -2.49
CA PRO A 83 -9.37 15.20 -1.28
C PRO A 83 -10.80 15.75 -1.28
N ILE A 84 -11.46 15.68 -0.13
CA ILE A 84 -12.70 16.38 0.17
C ILE A 84 -12.32 17.66 0.91
N TRP A 85 -12.62 18.82 0.32
CA TRP A 85 -12.28 20.12 0.89
C TRP A 85 -13.41 20.66 1.77
N TYR A 86 -13.05 21.19 2.92
CA TYR A 86 -13.90 22.01 3.77
C TYR A 86 -13.41 23.46 3.69
N ARG A 87 -14.33 24.37 3.36
CA ARG A 87 -14.08 25.82 3.29
C ARG A 87 -15.15 26.50 4.16
N PRO A 88 -14.74 27.16 5.26
CA PRO A 88 -15.64 27.89 6.16
C PRO A 88 -16.51 28.94 5.44
#